data_AF-A0A2N2NME6-F1
#
_entry.id   AF-A0A2N2NME6-F1
#
_cell.length_a   1.000
_cell.length_b   1.000
_cell.length_c   1.000
_cell.angle_alpha   90.00
_cell.angle_beta   90.00
_cell.angle_gamma   90.00
#
_symmetry.space_group_name_H-M   'P 1'
#
loop_
_entity.id
_entity.type
_entity.pdbx_description
1 polymer ?
#
loop_
_entity_poly.entity_id
_entity_poly.type
_entity_poly.pdbx_seq_one_letter_code
_entity_poly.pdbx_strand_id
1 'polypeptide(L)'
;MKKIFLAIVSSLSGLLLILGLFFPGTILDRIRIFILDWAIIVGAIALAIAIINLLSVHWNKVFTNEKRDYASPFFIVGFITVILIGILLGPNNQFFVNLASTTIITVEASLSAVLALTLSLASFRFFTKKQNFLAIVFGISTVIFLLLFSGILSLGENIPLIKALNNALNSLPIAGSTGILIGISLGAILTSLRIIFGFDRPYDRN
;
A
#
# COMPACT_ATOMS: atom_id res chain seq x y z
N MET A 1 -14.07 -28.84 -13.86
CA MET A 1 -13.20 -29.72 -13.04
C MET A 1 -11.89 -29.02 -12.61
N LYS A 2 -11.04 -28.53 -13.53
CA LYS A 2 -9.76 -27.86 -13.17
C LYS A 2 -9.89 -26.69 -12.19
N LYS A 3 -10.89 -25.83 -12.35
CA LYS A 3 -11.13 -24.64 -11.50
C LYS A 3 -11.51 -25.00 -10.04
N ILE A 4 -12.31 -26.05 -9.86
CA ILE A 4 -12.71 -26.55 -8.54
C ILE A 4 -11.49 -27.17 -7.84
N PHE A 5 -10.69 -27.94 -8.59
CA PHE A 5 -9.44 -28.49 -8.06
C PHE A 5 -8.49 -27.40 -7.57
N LEU A 6 -8.27 -26.35 -8.35
CA LEU A 6 -7.43 -25.21 -7.93
C LEU A 6 -7.96 -24.51 -6.67
N ALA A 7 -9.29 -24.37 -6.54
CA ALA A 7 -9.90 -23.80 -5.35
C ALA A 7 -9.70 -24.67 -4.11
N ILE A 8 -9.83 -25.99 -4.24
CA ILE A 8 -9.58 -26.92 -3.14
C ILE A 8 -8.11 -26.86 -2.72
N VAL A 9 -7.18 -26.84 -3.68
CA VAL A 9 -5.74 -26.75 -3.40
C VAL A 9 -5.40 -25.44 -2.70
N SER A 10 -5.92 -24.31 -3.19
CA SER A 10 -5.70 -22.99 -2.59
C SER A 10 -6.25 -22.94 -1.15
N SER A 11 -7.48 -23.42 -0.95
CA SER A 11 -8.12 -23.53 0.37
C SER A 11 -7.29 -24.36 1.34
N LEU A 12 -6.92 -25.57 0.93
CA LEU A 12 -6.17 -26.50 1.75
C LEU A 12 -4.78 -25.96 2.10
N SER A 13 -4.09 -25.36 1.13
CA SER A 13 -2.77 -24.76 1.36
C SER A 13 -2.82 -23.63 2.39
N GLY A 14 -3.80 -22.72 2.30
CA GLY A 14 -3.98 -21.65 3.29
C GLY A 14 -4.36 -22.18 4.67
N LEU A 15 -5.21 -23.20 4.74
CA LEU A 15 -5.59 -23.83 6.01
C LEU A 15 -4.40 -24.55 6.67
N LEU A 16 -3.58 -25.24 5.88
CA LEU A 16 -2.35 -25.89 6.37
C LEU A 16 -1.33 -24.87 6.90
N LEU A 17 -1.18 -23.72 6.23
CA LEU A 17 -0.30 -22.64 6.72
C LEU A 17 -0.76 -22.11 8.09
N ILE A 18 -2.07 -21.89 8.26
CA ILE A 18 -2.66 -21.44 9.52
C ILE A 18 -2.47 -22.50 10.60
N LEU A 19 -2.76 -23.77 10.31
CA LEU A 19 -2.57 -24.86 11.28
C LEU A 19 -1.10 -25.00 11.68
N GLY A 20 -0.16 -24.93 10.75
CA GLY A 20 1.27 -24.96 11.05
C GLY A 20 1.74 -23.78 11.92
N LEU A 21 1.01 -22.66 11.94
CA LEU A 21 1.24 -21.53 12.84
C LEU A 21 0.94 -21.85 14.30
N PHE A 22 -0.14 -22.58 14.56
CA PHE A 22 -0.57 -22.91 15.92
C PHE A 22 0.16 -24.11 16.54
N PHE A 23 0.81 -24.96 15.73
CA PHE A 23 1.49 -26.19 16.19
C PHE A 23 2.99 -26.22 15.84
N PRO A 24 3.82 -25.35 16.43
CA PRO A 24 5.27 -25.31 16.15
C PRO A 24 5.97 -26.62 16.52
N GLY A 25 7.00 -27.01 15.76
CA GLY A 25 7.79 -28.23 15.99
C GLY A 25 7.14 -29.55 15.53
N THR A 26 5.89 -29.52 15.08
CA THR A 26 5.15 -30.70 14.59
C THR A 26 5.36 -30.93 13.09
N ILE A 27 4.77 -32.00 12.55
CA ILE A 27 4.74 -32.23 11.08
C ILE A 27 4.03 -31.10 10.33
N LEU A 28 3.03 -30.45 10.93
CA LEU A 28 2.29 -29.33 10.34
C LEU A 28 3.19 -28.10 10.14
N ASP A 29 4.09 -27.86 11.08
CA ASP A 29 5.09 -26.80 10.98
C ASP A 29 6.08 -27.06 9.81
N ARG A 30 6.54 -28.31 9.67
CA ARG A 30 7.43 -28.69 8.55
C ARG A 30 6.74 -28.52 7.20
N ILE A 31 5.45 -28.89 7.09
CA ILE A 31 4.65 -28.68 5.88
C ILE A 31 4.48 -27.19 5.61
N ARG A 32 4.21 -26.38 6.64
CA ARG A 32 4.12 -24.92 6.51
C ARG A 32 5.42 -24.32 5.95
N ILE A 33 6.57 -24.66 6.54
CA ILE A 33 7.87 -24.18 6.07
C ILE A 33 8.10 -24.58 4.61
N PHE A 34 7.84 -25.85 4.26
CA PHE A 34 7.95 -26.31 2.88
C PHE A 34 7.07 -25.52 1.90
N ILE A 35 5.80 -25.27 2.26
CA ILE A 35 4.89 -24.45 1.43
C ILE A 35 5.41 -23.02 1.31
N LEU A 36 5.91 -22.43 2.41
CA LEU A 36 6.47 -21.08 2.42
C LEU A 36 7.73 -20.97 1.55
N ASP A 37 8.62 -21.95 1.59
CA ASP A 37 9.82 -21.99 0.75
C ASP A 37 9.44 -21.96 -0.74
N TRP A 38 8.46 -22.78 -1.14
CA TRP A 38 7.92 -22.75 -2.49
C TRP A 38 7.24 -21.41 -2.82
N ALA A 39 6.48 -20.85 -1.89
CA ALA A 39 5.83 -19.54 -2.08
C ALA A 39 6.86 -18.43 -2.28
N ILE A 40 8.00 -18.47 -1.57
CA ILE A 40 9.10 -17.52 -1.73
C ILE A 40 9.74 -17.67 -3.11
N ILE A 41 10.01 -18.89 -3.56
CA ILE A 41 10.60 -19.14 -4.89
C ILE A 41 9.66 -18.64 -5.99
N VAL A 42 8.38 -19.02 -5.94
CA VAL A 42 7.37 -18.59 -6.93
C VAL A 42 7.19 -17.08 -6.87
N GLY A 43 7.17 -16.49 -5.67
CA GLY A 43 7.08 -15.04 -5.47
C GLY A 43 8.27 -14.29 -6.07
N ALA A 44 9.49 -14.80 -5.90
CA ALA A 44 10.69 -14.22 -6.49
C ALA A 44 10.65 -14.24 -8.02
N ILE A 45 10.20 -15.35 -8.63
CA ILE A 45 10.02 -15.46 -10.08
C ILE A 45 8.93 -14.51 -10.57
N ALA A 46 7.80 -14.44 -9.86
CA ALA A 46 6.71 -13.53 -10.20
C ALA A 46 7.15 -12.05 -10.15
N LEU A 47 7.95 -11.69 -9.14
CA LEU A 47 8.55 -10.36 -9.02
C LEU A 47 9.51 -10.07 -10.18
N ALA A 48 10.36 -11.02 -10.56
CA ALA A 48 11.23 -10.86 -11.72
C ALA A 48 10.42 -10.64 -13.01
N ILE A 49 9.36 -11.41 -13.23
CA ILE A 49 8.44 -11.23 -14.36
C ILE A 49 7.79 -9.85 -14.31
N ALA A 50 7.36 -9.39 -13.14
CA ALA A 50 6.77 -8.06 -12.97
C ALA A 50 7.74 -6.94 -13.33
N ILE A 51 9.01 -7.04 -12.91
CA ILE A 51 10.08 -6.10 -13.27
C ILE A 51 10.32 -6.11 -14.78
N ILE A 52 10.47 -7.30 -15.39
CA ILE A 52 10.69 -7.44 -16.82
C ILE A 52 9.53 -6.84 -17.61
N ASN A 53 8.29 -7.09 -17.19
CA ASN A 53 7.10 -6.53 -17.81
C ASN A 53 7.08 -4.99 -17.71
N LEU A 54 7.40 -4.45 -16.53
CA LEU A 54 7.45 -3.01 -16.32
C LEU A 54 8.53 -2.35 -17.21
N LEU A 55 9.71 -2.94 -17.29
CA LEU A 55 10.78 -2.49 -18.18
C LEU A 55 10.38 -2.59 -19.65
N SER A 56 9.79 -3.70 -20.08
CA SER A 56 9.35 -3.91 -21.46
C SER A 56 8.34 -2.84 -21.90
N VAL A 57 7.38 -2.49 -21.04
CA VAL A 57 6.41 -1.42 -21.31
C VAL A 57 7.09 -0.07 -21.50
N HIS A 58 8.01 0.31 -20.61
CA HIS A 58 8.71 1.61 -20.71
C HIS A 58 9.72 1.62 -21.87
N TRP A 59 10.37 0.50 -22.13
CA TRP A 59 11.26 0.33 -23.28
C TRP A 59 10.51 0.54 -24.59
N ASN A 60 9.38 -0.14 -24.77
CA ASN A 60 8.55 0.03 -25.96
C ASN A 60 8.04 1.47 -26.09
N LYS A 61 7.63 2.11 -25.00
CA LYS A 61 7.21 3.52 -25.02
C LYS A 61 8.32 4.48 -25.50
N VAL A 62 9.59 4.19 -25.20
CA VAL A 62 10.72 5.03 -25.63
C VAL A 62 11.10 4.79 -27.10
N PHE A 63 11.14 3.54 -27.54
CA PHE A 63 11.73 3.17 -28.83
C PHE A 63 10.72 2.94 -29.96
N THR A 64 9.46 2.68 -29.65
CA THR A 64 8.46 2.26 -30.66
C THR A 64 7.23 3.14 -30.77
N ASN A 65 6.97 3.99 -29.77
CA ASN A 65 5.73 4.77 -29.71
C ASN A 65 5.86 6.10 -30.48
N GLU A 66 4.86 6.43 -31.31
CA GLU A 66 4.82 7.71 -32.05
C GLU A 66 4.60 8.92 -31.13
N LYS A 67 4.06 8.69 -29.92
CA LYS A 67 3.82 9.73 -28.92
C LYS A 67 4.99 9.80 -27.95
N ARG A 68 5.56 11.00 -27.83
CA ARG A 68 6.71 11.29 -26.98
C ARG A 68 6.33 11.16 -25.50
N ASP A 69 6.76 10.06 -24.87
CA ASP A 69 6.65 9.87 -23.42
C ASP A 69 7.96 10.29 -22.74
N TYR A 70 7.91 11.42 -22.04
CA TYR A 70 9.06 11.95 -21.33
C TYR A 70 9.34 11.21 -20.02
N ALA A 71 8.35 10.54 -19.41
CA ALA A 71 8.53 9.88 -18.11
C ALA A 71 9.28 8.54 -18.24
N SER A 72 9.08 7.84 -19.36
CA SER A 72 9.68 6.52 -19.58
C SER A 72 11.22 6.51 -19.60
N PRO A 73 11.92 7.45 -20.27
CA PRO A 73 13.38 7.55 -20.18
C PRO A 73 13.89 7.79 -18.75
N PHE A 74 13.25 8.70 -17.99
CA PHE A 74 13.64 8.96 -16.59
C PHE A 74 13.48 7.72 -15.71
N PHE A 75 12.40 6.96 -15.91
CA PHE A 75 12.20 5.70 -15.20
C PHE A 75 13.33 4.70 -15.48
N ILE A 76 13.69 4.50 -16.76
CA ILE A 76 14.74 3.54 -17.15
C ILE A 76 16.09 3.96 -16.54
N VAL A 77 16.46 5.23 -16.63
CA VAL A 77 17.72 5.75 -16.08
C VAL A 77 17.73 5.60 -14.56
N GLY A 78 16.66 5.98 -13.87
CA GLY A 78 16.55 5.83 -12.42
C GLY A 78 16.64 4.36 -11.97
N PHE A 79 15.94 3.47 -12.67
CA PHE A 79 15.97 2.04 -12.40
C PHE A 79 17.38 1.44 -12.55
N ILE A 80 18.06 1.75 -13.66
CA ILE A 80 19.45 1.30 -13.88
C ILE A 80 20.37 1.86 -12.80
N THR A 81 20.21 3.14 -12.43
CA THR A 81 21.01 3.79 -11.39
C THR A 81 20.88 3.07 -10.05
N VAL A 82 19.66 2.77 -9.61
CA VAL A 82 19.42 2.07 -8.34
C VAL A 82 19.99 0.65 -8.38
N ILE A 83 19.85 -0.07 -9.49
CA ILE A 83 20.42 -1.41 -9.65
C ILE A 83 21.95 -1.38 -9.59
N LEU A 84 22.59 -0.49 -10.35
CA LEU A 84 24.04 -0.39 -10.38
C LEU A 84 24.60 -0.06 -9.00
N ILE A 85 23.98 0.88 -8.29
CA ILE A 85 24.37 1.23 -6.92
C ILE A 85 24.20 0.03 -5.97
N GLY A 86 23.10 -0.71 -6.09
CA GLY A 86 22.85 -1.91 -5.29
C GLY A 86 23.86 -3.03 -5.51
N ILE A 87 24.28 -3.25 -6.77
CA ILE A 87 25.30 -4.25 -7.13
C ILE A 87 26.69 -3.81 -6.63
N LEU A 88 27.04 -2.53 -6.78
CA LEU A 88 28.37 -2.02 -6.44
C LEU A 88 28.60 -1.87 -4.93
N LEU A 89 27.62 -1.35 -4.19
CA LEU A 89 27.75 -1.07 -2.75
C LEU A 89 27.23 -2.21 -1.87
N GLY A 90 26.39 -3.08 -2.42
CA GLY A 90 25.72 -4.15 -1.69
C GLY A 90 24.47 -3.69 -0.92
N PRO A 91 23.59 -4.62 -0.54
CA PRO A 91 22.27 -4.33 0.03
C PRO A 91 22.32 -3.73 1.45
N ASN A 92 23.41 -3.94 2.18
CA ASN A 92 23.56 -3.47 3.56
C ASN A 92 24.23 -2.08 3.66
N ASN A 93 24.58 -1.47 2.53
CA ASN A 93 25.21 -0.15 2.53
C ASN A 93 24.18 0.94 2.85
N GLN A 94 24.49 1.81 3.82
CA GLN A 94 23.58 2.87 4.25
C GLN A 94 23.12 3.79 3.10
N PHE A 95 24.00 4.08 2.14
CA PHE A 95 23.65 4.90 0.98
C PHE A 95 22.61 4.21 0.10
N PHE A 96 22.79 2.91 -0.18
CA PHE A 96 21.80 2.14 -0.94
C PHE A 96 20.47 2.04 -0.20
N VAL A 97 20.50 1.76 1.11
CA VAL A 97 19.30 1.71 1.97
C VAL A 97 18.55 3.05 1.94
N ASN A 98 19.26 4.17 2.08
CA ASN A 98 18.67 5.51 2.02
C ASN A 98 18.10 5.84 0.63
N LEU A 99 18.81 5.48 -0.43
CA LEU A 99 18.37 5.71 -1.81
C LEU A 99 17.09 4.92 -2.11
N ALA A 100 17.08 3.64 -1.76
CA ALA A 100 15.93 2.76 -1.95
C ALA A 100 14.72 3.24 -1.13
N SER A 101 14.91 3.54 0.16
CA SER A 101 13.83 4.00 1.03
C SER A 101 13.26 5.34 0.58
N THR A 102 14.11 6.30 0.21
CA THR A 102 13.66 7.61 -0.31
C THR A 102 12.84 7.44 -1.59
N THR A 103 13.26 6.55 -2.49
CA THR A 103 12.51 6.26 -3.72
C THR A 103 11.12 5.70 -3.42
N ILE A 104 11.04 4.73 -2.50
CA ILE A 104 9.77 4.12 -2.07
C ILE A 104 8.86 5.17 -1.43
N ILE A 105 9.37 5.93 -0.44
CA ILE A 105 8.62 6.97 0.27
C ILE A 105 8.10 8.04 -0.69
N THR A 106 8.89 8.41 -1.72
CA THR A 106 8.46 9.41 -2.72
C THR A 106 7.29 8.89 -3.56
N VAL A 107 7.33 7.62 -3.97
CA VAL A 107 6.21 7.00 -4.70
C VAL A 107 4.97 6.92 -3.81
N GLU A 108 5.12 6.48 -2.56
CA GLU A 108 4.03 6.42 -1.57
C GLU A 108 3.41 7.80 -1.31
N ALA A 109 4.25 8.83 -1.17
CA ALA A 109 3.80 10.21 -0.98
C ALA A 109 3.04 10.72 -2.20
N SER A 110 3.51 10.42 -3.42
CA SER A 110 2.82 10.82 -4.66
C SER A 110 1.44 10.18 -4.79
N LEU A 111 1.32 8.89 -4.45
CA LEU A 111 0.03 8.18 -4.44
C LEU A 111 -0.89 8.73 -3.35
N SER A 112 -0.34 8.98 -2.15
CA SER A 112 -1.08 9.57 -1.04
C SER A 112 -1.58 10.97 -1.37
N ALA A 113 -0.78 11.77 -2.08
CA ALA A 113 -1.17 13.09 -2.55
C ALA A 113 -2.31 13.02 -3.58
N VAL A 114 -2.23 12.12 -4.55
CA VAL A 114 -3.32 11.89 -5.52
C VAL A 114 -4.60 11.44 -4.80
N LEU A 115 -4.50 10.53 -3.82
CA LEU A 115 -5.63 10.10 -2.99
C LEU A 115 -6.23 11.26 -2.19
N ALA A 116 -5.38 12.08 -1.54
CA ALA A 116 -5.84 13.24 -0.77
C ALA A 116 -6.54 14.28 -1.66
N LEU A 117 -5.98 14.58 -2.83
CA LEU A 117 -6.57 15.53 -3.79
C LEU A 117 -7.88 15.01 -4.37
N THR A 118 -7.93 13.74 -4.78
CA THR A 118 -9.14 13.13 -5.32
C THR A 118 -10.25 13.06 -4.28
N LEU A 119 -9.92 12.72 -3.03
CA LEU A 119 -10.87 12.70 -1.93
C LEU A 119 -11.36 14.11 -1.57
N SER A 120 -10.45 15.10 -1.54
CA SER A 120 -10.81 16.51 -1.32
C SER A 120 -11.76 17.03 -2.40
N LEU A 121 -11.48 16.74 -3.68
CA LEU A 121 -12.36 17.09 -4.80
C LEU A 121 -13.71 16.36 -4.72
N ALA A 122 -13.72 15.08 -4.32
CA ALA A 122 -14.94 14.31 -4.13
C ALA A 122 -15.80 14.90 -3.01
N SER A 123 -15.19 15.25 -1.89
CA SER A 123 -15.81 15.92 -0.76
C SER A 123 -16.38 17.29 -1.13
N PHE A 124 -15.63 18.12 -1.87
CA PHE A 124 -16.11 19.39 -2.38
C PHE A 124 -17.34 19.20 -3.27
N ARG A 125 -17.28 18.27 -4.23
CA ARG A 125 -18.41 17.93 -5.12
C ARG A 125 -19.62 17.39 -4.36
N PHE A 126 -19.39 16.61 -3.30
CA PHE A 126 -20.45 16.10 -2.42
C PHE A 126 -21.17 17.26 -1.71
N PHE A 127 -20.40 18.20 -1.16
CA PHE A 127 -20.95 19.40 -0.50
C PHE A 127 -21.75 20.28 -1.45
N THR A 128 -21.29 20.48 -2.70
CA THR A 128 -22.01 21.33 -3.67
C THR A 128 -23.28 20.66 -4.20
N LYS A 129 -23.30 19.33 -4.35
CA LYS A 129 -24.43 18.62 -4.98
C LYS A 129 -25.46 18.06 -4.00
N LYS A 130 -25.10 17.83 -2.74
CA LYS A 130 -25.99 17.26 -1.72
C LYS A 130 -25.92 18.08 -0.44
N GLN A 131 -26.89 18.98 -0.22
CA GLN A 131 -27.02 19.78 1.01
C GLN A 131 -27.77 19.02 2.11
N ASN A 132 -27.33 17.80 2.41
CA ASN A 132 -27.92 16.99 3.47
C ASN A 132 -27.18 17.26 4.80
N PHE A 133 -27.76 16.84 5.93
CA PHE A 133 -27.15 16.96 7.26
C PHE A 133 -25.69 16.49 7.30
N LEU A 134 -25.37 15.38 6.62
CA LEU A 134 -23.99 14.89 6.49
C LEU A 134 -23.01 15.89 5.86
N ALA A 135 -23.45 16.66 4.86
CA ALA A 135 -22.60 17.66 4.21
C ALA A 135 -22.29 18.84 5.15
N ILE A 136 -23.25 19.22 5.99
CA ILE A 136 -23.06 20.26 7.01
C ILE A 136 -22.03 19.79 8.06
N VAL A 137 -22.20 18.58 8.59
CA VAL A 137 -21.26 17.98 9.55
C VAL A 137 -19.85 17.88 8.93
N PHE A 138 -19.77 17.48 7.67
CA PHE A 138 -18.52 17.39 6.93
C PHE A 138 -17.85 18.76 6.74
N GLY A 139 -18.62 19.79 6.36
CA GLY A 139 -18.10 21.15 6.17
C GLY A 139 -17.52 21.73 7.45
N ILE A 140 -18.24 21.58 8.57
CA ILE A 140 -17.76 22.01 9.90
C ILE A 140 -16.46 21.27 10.26
N SER A 141 -16.43 19.94 10.09
CA SER A 141 -15.24 19.13 10.35
C SER A 141 -14.03 19.58 9.52
N THR A 142 -14.25 19.88 8.23
CA THR A 142 -13.20 20.34 7.32
C THR A 142 -12.62 21.69 7.73
N VAL A 143 -13.46 22.66 8.08
CA VAL A 143 -13.02 23.98 8.53
C VAL A 143 -12.22 23.87 9.83
N ILE A 144 -12.70 23.07 10.79
CA ILE A 144 -11.97 22.80 12.03
C ILE A 144 -10.60 22.18 11.72
N PHE A 145 -10.55 21.17 10.85
CA PHE A 145 -9.30 20.50 10.51
C PHE A 145 -8.30 21.44 9.82
N LEU A 146 -8.76 22.27 8.88
CA LEU A 146 -7.92 23.26 8.20
C LEU A 146 -7.37 24.32 9.16
N LEU A 147 -8.20 24.82 10.09
CA LEU A 147 -7.76 25.78 11.10
C LEU A 147 -6.72 25.19 12.04
N LEU A 148 -6.88 23.93 12.44
CA LEU A 148 -5.93 23.24 13.31
C LEU A 148 -4.57 23.03 12.63
N PHE A 149 -4.57 22.58 11.38
CA PHE A 149 -3.35 22.32 10.61
C PHE A 149 -2.67 23.56 10.04
N SER A 150 -3.37 24.72 10.03
CA SER A 150 -2.80 26.02 9.66
C SER A 150 -1.69 26.48 10.62
N GLY A 151 -1.59 25.88 11.81
CA GLY A 151 -0.61 26.28 12.83
C GLY A 151 -1.01 27.51 13.65
N ILE A 152 -2.18 28.10 13.36
CA ILE A 152 -2.70 29.29 14.04
C ILE A 152 -2.91 29.06 15.56
N LEU A 153 -3.15 27.82 15.98
CA LEU A 153 -3.33 27.48 17.40
C LEU A 153 -2.01 27.37 18.19
N SER A 154 -0.86 27.27 17.52
CA SER A 154 0.46 27.24 18.18
C SER A 154 0.82 28.59 18.82
N LEU A 155 0.18 29.69 18.37
CA LEU A 155 0.34 31.03 18.95
C LEU A 155 -0.18 31.14 20.41
N GLY A 156 -0.99 30.18 20.88
CA GLY A 156 -1.61 30.17 22.21
C GLY A 156 -1.02 29.17 23.22
N GLU A 157 0.18 28.61 22.95
CA GLU A 157 0.78 27.52 23.75
C GLU A 157 1.01 27.82 25.24
N ASN A 158 1.01 29.10 25.62
CA ASN A 158 1.16 29.54 27.01
C ASN A 158 -0.09 29.30 27.87
N ILE A 159 -1.25 29.01 27.25
CA ILE A 159 -2.49 28.72 27.97
C ILE A 159 -2.68 27.19 28.06
N PRO A 160 -2.73 26.60 29.27
CA PRO A 160 -2.76 25.14 29.44
C PRO A 160 -3.98 24.47 28.79
N LEU A 161 -5.12 25.16 28.74
CA LEU A 161 -6.34 24.66 28.07
C LEU A 161 -6.14 24.56 26.54
N ILE A 162 -5.51 25.56 25.91
CA ILE A 162 -5.23 25.58 24.47
C ILE A 162 -4.20 24.51 24.12
N LYS A 163 -3.17 24.33 24.96
CA LYS A 163 -2.16 23.28 24.79
C LYS A 163 -2.76 21.87 24.89
N ALA A 164 -3.64 21.62 25.87
CA ALA A 164 -4.33 20.33 26.00
C ALA A 164 -5.23 20.04 24.79
N LEU A 165 -5.98 21.04 24.32
CA LEU A 165 -6.82 20.92 23.13
C LEU A 165 -5.99 20.67 21.86
N ASN A 166 -4.88 21.39 21.68
CA ASN A 166 -3.97 21.20 20.54
C ASN A 166 -3.37 19.79 20.54
N ASN A 167 -2.92 19.29 21.70
CA ASN A 167 -2.38 17.93 21.83
C ASN A 167 -3.43 16.84 21.54
N ALA A 168 -4.64 16.99 22.09
CA ALA A 168 -5.73 16.05 21.84
C ALA A 168 -6.12 16.02 20.36
N LEU A 169 -6.15 17.18 19.69
CA LEU A 169 -6.54 17.28 18.30
C LEU A 169 -5.44 16.83 17.33
N ASN A 170 -4.15 17.09 17.62
CA ASN A 170 -3.02 16.56 16.85
C ASN A 170 -2.88 15.04 16.97
N SER A 171 -3.50 14.42 17.98
CA SER A 171 -3.55 12.95 18.09
C SER A 171 -4.55 12.31 17.11
N LEU A 172 -5.58 13.04 16.65
CA LEU A 172 -6.61 12.50 15.76
C LEU A 172 -6.07 12.03 14.39
N PRO A 173 -5.22 12.78 13.68
CA PRO A 173 -4.59 12.32 12.44
C PRO A 173 -3.74 11.05 12.63
N ILE A 174 -3.00 10.98 13.75
CA ILE A 174 -2.14 9.84 14.09
C ILE A 174 -3.00 8.61 14.43
N ALA A 175 -4.11 8.81 15.15
CA ALA A 175 -5.11 7.78 15.39
C ALA A 175 -5.78 7.34 14.07
N GLY A 176 -6.03 8.29 13.16
CA GLY A 176 -6.57 8.04 11.82
C GLY A 176 -5.63 7.20 10.95
N SER A 177 -4.34 7.52 10.89
CA SER A 177 -3.36 6.71 10.14
C SER A 177 -3.24 5.30 10.71
N THR A 178 -3.28 5.16 12.04
CA THR A 178 -3.32 3.86 12.71
C THR A 178 -4.60 3.09 12.34
N GLY A 179 -5.75 3.75 12.33
CA GLY A 179 -7.02 3.16 11.89
C GLY A 179 -6.99 2.70 10.43
N ILE A 180 -6.36 3.47 9.53
CA ILE A 180 -6.15 3.06 8.13
C ILE A 180 -5.27 1.82 8.04
N LEU A 181 -4.16 1.76 8.79
CA LEU A 181 -3.28 0.58 8.82
C LEU A 181 -4.00 -0.67 9.33
N ILE A 182 -4.83 -0.52 10.38
CA ILE A 182 -5.69 -1.61 10.88
C ILE A 182 -6.68 -2.03 9.80
N GLY A 183 -7.32 -1.07 9.13
CA GLY A 183 -8.27 -1.33 8.04
C GLY A 183 -7.63 -2.06 6.86
N ILE A 184 -6.42 -1.66 6.44
CA ILE A 184 -5.65 -2.34 5.39
C ILE A 184 -5.31 -3.77 5.82
N SER A 185 -4.88 -3.95 7.07
CA SER A 185 -4.55 -5.27 7.62
C SER A 185 -5.77 -6.19 7.66
N LEU A 186 -6.91 -5.70 8.15
CA LEU A 186 -8.18 -6.42 8.16
C LEU A 186 -8.67 -6.73 6.74
N GLY A 187 -8.51 -5.79 5.80
CA GLY A 187 -8.81 -6.01 4.39
C GLY A 187 -7.98 -7.13 3.77
N ALA A 188 -6.67 -7.15 4.03
CA ALA A 188 -5.78 -8.21 3.57
C ALA A 188 -6.15 -9.57 4.17
N ILE A 189 -6.48 -9.61 5.47
CA ILE A 189 -6.98 -10.82 6.14
C ILE A 189 -8.31 -11.28 5.52
N LEU A 190 -9.24 -10.36 5.26
CA LEU A 190 -10.52 -10.70 4.65
C LEU A 190 -10.33 -11.27 3.25
N THR A 191 -9.46 -10.68 2.43
CA THR A 191 -9.13 -11.21 1.09
C THR A 191 -8.48 -12.59 1.18
N SER A 192 -7.56 -12.81 2.12
CA SER A 192 -6.95 -14.13 2.29
C SER A 192 -7.98 -15.17 2.73
N LEU A 193 -8.87 -14.85 3.68
CA LEU A 193 -9.97 -15.71 4.09
C LEU A 193 -10.95 -16.00 2.96
N ARG A 194 -11.30 -15.01 2.13
CA ARG A 194 -12.18 -15.22 0.97
C ARG A 194 -11.58 -16.20 -0.03
N ILE A 195 -10.27 -16.13 -0.26
CA ILE A 195 -9.56 -17.09 -1.12
C ILE A 195 -9.55 -18.48 -0.46
N ILE A 196 -9.30 -18.57 0.86
CA ILE A 196 -9.30 -19.85 1.59
C ILE A 196 -10.68 -20.50 1.57
N PHE A 197 -11.76 -19.76 1.78
CA PHE A 197 -13.12 -20.31 1.71
C PHE A 197 -13.64 -20.45 0.27
N GLY A 198 -12.84 -20.08 -0.74
CA GLY A 198 -13.17 -20.23 -2.16
C GLY A 198 -14.25 -19.27 -2.68
N PHE A 199 -14.55 -18.20 -1.93
CA PHE A 199 -15.42 -17.11 -2.37
C PHE A 199 -14.79 -16.32 -3.52
N ASP A 200 -13.49 -16.03 -3.42
CA ASP A 200 -12.72 -15.37 -4.47
C ASP A 200 -11.82 -16.41 -5.17
N ARG A 201 -11.91 -16.48 -6.51
CA ARG A 201 -11.17 -17.45 -7.34
C ARG A 201 -10.25 -16.71 -8.32
N PRO A 202 -8.99 -16.43 -7.96
CA PRO A 202 -8.08 -15.62 -8.79
C PRO A 202 -7.74 -16.27 -10.14
N TYR A 203 -7.96 -17.57 -10.28
CA TYR A 203 -7.74 -18.35 -11.50
C TYR A 203 -8.96 -18.39 -12.43
N ASP A 204 -10.11 -17.83 -12.02
CA ASP A 204 -11.24 -17.63 -12.92
C ASP A 204 -11.01 -16.38 -13.76
N ARG A 205 -10.24 -16.54 -14.85
CA ARG A 205 -10.28 -15.60 -15.97
C ARG A 205 -11.70 -15.62 -16.56
N ASN A 206 -12.40 -14.50 -16.45
CA ASN A 206 -13.42 -14.11 -17.43
C ASN A 206 -12.73 -13.64 -18.71
#